data_AF-A0A1D8KCR2-F1
#
_entry.id   AF-A0A1D8KCR2-F1
#
_cell.length_a   1.000
_cell.length_b   1.000
_cell.length_c   1.000
_cell.angle_alpha   90.00
_cell.angle_beta   90.00
_cell.angle_gamma   90.00
#
_symmetry.space_group_name_H-M   'P 1'
#
loop_
_entity.id
_entity.type
_entity.pdbx_description
1 polymer ?
#
loop_
_entity_poly.entity_id
_entity_poly.type
_entity_poly.pdbx_seq_one_letter_code
_entity_poly.pdbx_strand_id
1 'polypeptide(L)'
;MTPQAVLAELLDRVAAQQGNAVLLNADELAQWPAETVATLKAQKVITRARPAVSAVCPGCERECVMPVHTLADAGRTGAFIVCDKRSDISRVPVPDAQLEQWQASGDSIADLLAGLLSLQRPNMGNSLAGRWEVGVFRGKKHASHLVLLAGERLTLTMAGHSIALTEVLALEGNRFKVDKRRLTRLVDQPVAGAGDIESAEQRRERIKKRVNELKAHGVRAFLKTVADEEGLSISRIKQLIQDDDPAPKSKASYW
;
A
#
# COMPACT_ATOMS: atom_id res chain seq x y z
N MET A 1 6.02 -22.97 -9.72
CA MET A 1 4.99 -22.14 -9.06
C MET A 1 4.30 -21.27 -10.10
N THR A 2 2.99 -21.07 -10.05
CA THR A 2 2.31 -20.14 -10.99
C THR A 2 2.46 -18.69 -10.50
N PRO A 3 2.39 -17.67 -11.37
CA PRO A 3 2.46 -16.27 -10.95
C PRO A 3 1.41 -15.91 -9.89
N GLN A 4 0.19 -16.44 -10.02
CA GLN A 4 -0.88 -16.24 -9.05
C GLN A 4 -0.57 -16.91 -7.70
N ALA A 5 0.08 -18.08 -7.69
CA ALA A 5 0.50 -18.73 -6.44
C ALA A 5 1.59 -17.94 -5.72
N VAL A 6 2.55 -17.36 -6.46
CA VAL A 6 3.58 -16.45 -5.91
C VAL A 6 2.93 -15.23 -5.27
N LEU A 7 1.96 -14.62 -5.97
CA LEU A 7 1.24 -13.47 -5.43
C LEU A 7 0.48 -13.86 -4.16
N ALA A 8 -0.30 -14.95 -4.18
CA ALA A 8 -1.07 -15.39 -3.02
C ALA A 8 -0.17 -15.65 -1.80
N GLU A 9 0.93 -16.37 -1.98
CA GLU A 9 1.89 -16.64 -0.91
C GLU A 9 2.50 -15.35 -0.35
N LEU A 10 2.89 -14.41 -1.22
CA LEU A 10 3.43 -13.12 -0.79
C LEU A 10 2.40 -12.32 0.03
N LEU A 11 1.14 -12.28 -0.43
CA LEU A 11 0.07 -11.57 0.25
C LEU A 11 -0.24 -12.18 1.63
N ASP A 12 -0.27 -13.50 1.73
CA ASP A 12 -0.51 -14.21 2.99
C ASP A 12 0.62 -13.95 4.00
N ARG A 13 1.88 -13.92 3.54
CA ARG A 13 3.02 -13.54 4.40
C ARG A 13 2.94 -12.10 4.88
N VAL A 14 2.54 -11.17 4.00
CA VAL A 14 2.36 -9.76 4.41
C VAL A 14 1.21 -9.62 5.40
N ALA A 15 0.12 -10.38 5.24
CA ALA A 15 -0.97 -10.42 6.22
C ALA A 15 -0.46 -10.88 7.60
N ALA A 16 0.32 -11.97 7.62
CA ALA A 16 0.87 -12.55 8.85
C ALA A 16 1.84 -11.61 9.60
N GLN A 17 2.51 -10.69 8.90
CA GLN A 17 3.45 -9.73 9.49
C GLN A 17 2.78 -8.49 10.11
N GLN A 18 1.46 -8.32 9.93
CA GLN A 18 0.62 -7.32 10.64
C GLN A 18 1.21 -5.89 10.70
N GLY A 19 1.79 -5.41 9.61
CA GLY A 19 2.43 -4.08 9.55
C GLY A 19 3.93 -4.11 9.30
N ASN A 20 4.61 -5.21 9.65
CA ASN A 20 6.03 -5.37 9.36
C ASN A 20 6.27 -5.77 7.89
N ALA A 21 7.45 -5.44 7.39
CA ALA A 21 7.86 -5.87 6.06
C ALA A 21 8.30 -7.34 6.08
N VAL A 22 7.86 -8.11 5.08
CA VAL A 22 8.35 -9.45 4.79
C VAL A 22 9.72 -9.33 4.13
N LEU A 23 10.73 -10.01 4.66
CA LEU A 23 12.04 -10.12 4.03
C LEU A 23 12.09 -11.36 3.15
N LEU A 24 12.63 -11.20 1.95
CA LEU A 24 12.81 -12.24 0.93
C LEU A 24 14.29 -12.27 0.56
N ASN A 25 14.90 -13.46 0.56
CA ASN A 25 16.31 -13.62 0.20
C ASN A 25 16.46 -13.99 -1.29
N ALA A 26 17.70 -13.94 -1.79
CA ALA A 26 18.00 -14.26 -3.18
C ALA A 26 17.64 -15.71 -3.57
N ASP A 27 17.88 -16.67 -2.67
CA ASP A 27 17.61 -18.10 -2.91
C ASP A 27 16.11 -18.38 -3.06
N GLU A 28 15.29 -17.73 -2.24
CA GLU A 28 13.83 -17.80 -2.33
C GLU A 28 13.32 -17.19 -3.64
N LEU A 29 13.82 -16.01 -4.01
CA LEU A 29 13.43 -15.39 -5.27
C LEU A 29 13.88 -16.22 -6.49
N ALA A 30 14.95 -17.00 -6.37
CA ALA A 30 15.41 -17.92 -7.42
C ALA A 30 14.47 -19.12 -7.62
N GLN A 31 13.68 -19.50 -6.60
CA GLN A 31 12.66 -20.55 -6.72
C GLN A 31 11.38 -20.07 -7.40
N TRP A 32 11.17 -18.75 -7.47
CA TRP A 32 10.03 -18.15 -8.14
C TRP A 32 10.29 -17.96 -9.64
N PRO A 33 9.23 -17.93 -10.48
CA PRO A 33 9.40 -17.64 -11.90
C PRO A 33 10.09 -16.29 -12.11
N ALA A 34 11.19 -16.26 -12.86
CA ALA A 34 12.01 -15.07 -13.05
C ALA A 34 11.21 -13.86 -13.59
N GLU A 35 10.27 -14.11 -14.50
CA GLU A 35 9.39 -13.09 -15.05
C GLU A 35 8.43 -12.48 -14.01
N THR A 36 7.95 -13.31 -13.09
CA THR A 36 7.12 -12.87 -11.96
C THR A 36 7.94 -11.98 -11.03
N VAL A 37 9.15 -12.41 -10.65
CA VAL A 37 10.05 -11.61 -9.80
C VAL A 37 10.39 -10.28 -10.45
N ALA A 38 10.68 -10.28 -11.75
CA ALA A 38 10.93 -9.04 -12.51
C ALA A 38 9.71 -8.11 -12.47
N THR A 39 8.50 -8.65 -12.59
CA THR A 39 7.25 -7.88 -12.49
C THR A 39 7.06 -7.29 -11.08
N LEU A 40 7.30 -8.08 -10.03
CA LEU A 40 7.22 -7.62 -8.64
C LEU A 40 8.18 -6.45 -8.38
N LYS A 41 9.42 -6.54 -8.90
CA LYS A 41 10.44 -5.48 -8.79
C LYS A 41 10.04 -4.24 -9.60
N ALA A 42 9.62 -4.41 -10.85
CA ALA A 42 9.25 -3.30 -11.73
C ALA A 42 8.06 -2.49 -11.20
N GLN A 43 7.10 -3.16 -10.56
CA GLN A 43 5.92 -2.54 -9.97
C GLN A 43 6.13 -2.13 -8.51
N LYS A 44 7.37 -2.22 -8.00
CA LYS A 44 7.77 -1.86 -6.62
C LYS A 44 6.99 -2.58 -5.53
N VAL A 45 6.41 -3.74 -5.84
CA VAL A 45 5.76 -4.62 -4.84
C VAL A 45 6.81 -5.16 -3.89
N ILE A 46 7.96 -5.55 -4.45
CA ILE A 46 9.17 -5.83 -3.69
C ILE A 46 10.21 -4.75 -3.98
N THR A 47 10.84 -4.24 -2.92
CA THR A 47 11.90 -3.23 -3.00
C THR A 47 13.17 -3.73 -2.31
N ARG A 48 14.33 -3.18 -2.66
CA ARG A 48 15.59 -3.61 -2.07
C ARG A 48 15.62 -3.25 -0.59
N ALA A 49 15.87 -4.23 0.26
CA ALA A 49 16.01 -4.05 1.71
C ALA A 49 17.47 -3.78 2.09
N ARG A 50 17.73 -3.64 3.39
CA ARG A 50 19.11 -3.65 3.90
C ARG A 50 19.74 -5.03 3.66
N PRO A 51 21.05 -5.11 3.39
CA PRO A 51 21.73 -6.40 3.27
C PRO A 51 21.53 -7.28 4.51
N ALA A 52 21.50 -8.59 4.30
CA ALA A 52 21.35 -9.54 5.38
C ALA A 52 22.48 -9.40 6.42
N VAL A 53 22.11 -9.36 7.70
CA VAL A 53 23.08 -9.35 8.82
C VAL A 53 23.53 -10.76 9.23
N SER A 54 22.92 -11.79 8.64
CA SER A 54 23.28 -13.19 8.78
C SER A 54 23.10 -13.91 7.46
N ALA A 55 23.92 -14.94 7.22
CA ALA A 55 23.84 -15.77 6.02
C ALA A 55 24.26 -17.20 6.35
N VAL A 56 23.86 -18.14 5.49
CA VAL A 56 24.34 -19.52 5.55
C VAL A 56 25.83 -19.52 5.18
N CYS A 57 26.67 -20.11 6.03
CA CYS A 57 28.12 -20.16 5.82
C CYS A 57 28.45 -20.99 4.57
N PRO A 58 29.04 -20.40 3.51
CA PRO A 58 29.39 -21.16 2.30
C PRO A 58 30.71 -21.94 2.45
N GLY A 59 31.41 -21.78 3.59
CA GLY A 59 32.73 -22.36 3.81
C GLY A 59 32.72 -23.79 4.34
N CYS A 60 31.56 -24.33 4.73
CA CYS A 60 31.44 -25.71 5.15
C CYS A 60 30.08 -26.31 4.81
N GLU A 61 30.05 -27.63 4.74
CA GLU A 61 28.90 -28.49 4.47
C GLU A 61 27.81 -28.46 5.55
N ARG A 62 28.03 -27.75 6.66
CA ARG A 62 27.11 -27.71 7.80
C ARG A 62 25.99 -26.68 7.64
N GLU A 63 26.03 -25.86 6.59
CA GLU A 63 25.00 -24.84 6.29
C GLU A 63 24.59 -23.99 7.50
N CYS A 64 25.56 -23.65 8.36
CA CYS A 64 25.28 -22.90 9.58
C CYS A 64 24.88 -21.46 9.26
N VAL A 65 23.76 -21.00 9.82
CA VAL A 65 23.38 -19.57 9.78
C VAL A 65 24.26 -18.79 10.75
N MET A 66 25.09 -17.90 10.22
CA MET A 66 26.10 -17.17 10.99
C MET A 66 25.99 -15.65 10.76
N PRO A 67 26.39 -14.80 11.73
CA PRO A 67 26.46 -13.36 11.55
C PRO A 67 27.44 -12.96 10.44
N VAL A 68 27.05 -11.97 9.65
CA VAL A 68 27.87 -11.40 8.58
C VAL A 68 28.54 -10.14 9.09
N HIS A 69 29.85 -10.06 8.86
CA HIS A 69 30.67 -8.90 9.20
C HIS A 69 31.08 -8.19 7.91
N THR A 70 31.03 -6.85 7.92
CA THR A 70 31.46 -6.02 6.80
C THR A 70 32.79 -5.36 7.11
N LEU A 71 33.78 -5.54 6.24
CA LEU A 71 34.96 -4.68 6.20
C LEU A 71 34.67 -3.52 5.27
N ALA A 72 34.88 -2.30 5.75
CA ALA A 72 34.91 -1.10 4.91
C ALA A 72 36.29 -0.48 5.10
N ASP A 73 37.21 -0.74 4.17
CA ASP A 73 38.56 -0.17 4.21
C ASP A 73 38.98 0.33 2.83
N ALA A 74 39.60 1.52 2.77
CA ALA A 74 40.07 2.28 1.60
C ALA A 74 39.73 1.70 0.20
N GLY A 75 38.44 1.70 -0.17
CA GLY A 75 37.96 1.33 -1.51
C GLY A 75 37.62 -0.16 -1.71
N ARG A 76 37.70 -1.00 -0.67
CA ARG A 76 37.24 -2.40 -0.67
C ARG A 76 36.22 -2.62 0.43
N THR A 77 34.97 -2.80 0.02
CA THR A 77 33.91 -3.35 0.85
C THR A 77 33.83 -4.86 0.62
N GLY A 78 33.90 -5.63 1.70
CA GLY A 78 33.79 -7.09 1.62
C GLY A 78 33.07 -7.65 2.83
N ALA A 79 32.13 -8.55 2.59
CA ALA A 79 31.42 -9.26 3.64
C ALA A 79 32.06 -10.63 3.92
N PHE A 80 32.08 -11.02 5.19
CA PHE A 80 32.62 -12.31 5.61
C PHE A 80 31.91 -12.85 6.85
N ILE A 81 31.91 -14.17 6.98
CA ILE A 81 31.51 -14.90 8.18
C ILE A 81 32.77 -15.33 8.93
N VAL A 82 32.76 -15.22 10.25
CA VAL A 82 33.76 -15.87 11.11
C VAL A 82 33.21 -17.23 11.52
N CYS A 83 33.78 -18.31 10.98
CA CYS A 83 33.40 -19.65 11.35
C CYS A 83 34.10 -20.05 12.66
N ASP A 84 33.31 -20.42 13.66
CA ASP A 84 33.78 -20.93 14.96
C ASP A 84 33.59 -22.46 15.07
N LYS A 85 32.99 -23.11 14.05
CA LYS A 85 32.60 -24.53 14.09
C LYS A 85 33.65 -25.49 13.57
N ARG A 86 34.58 -24.99 12.76
CA ARG A 86 35.68 -25.74 12.16
C ARG A 86 36.95 -24.96 12.39
N SER A 87 38.02 -25.64 12.81
CA SER A 87 39.30 -25.00 13.14
C SER A 87 40.15 -24.66 11.91
N ASP A 88 39.83 -25.23 10.75
CA ASP A 88 40.55 -25.05 9.48
C ASP A 88 40.00 -23.93 8.60
N ILE A 89 38.81 -23.41 8.93
CA ILE A 89 38.20 -22.26 8.25
C ILE A 89 37.88 -21.19 9.30
N SER A 90 38.52 -20.02 9.19
CA SER A 90 38.31 -18.92 10.14
C SER A 90 37.46 -17.82 9.53
N ARG A 91 37.89 -17.21 8.42
CA ARG A 91 37.15 -16.15 7.73
C ARG A 91 36.70 -16.64 6.38
N VAL A 92 35.40 -16.68 6.17
CA VAL A 92 34.78 -17.15 4.94
C VAL A 92 34.20 -15.93 4.22
N PRO A 93 34.67 -15.59 3.02
CA PRO A 93 34.08 -14.49 2.25
C PRO A 93 32.65 -14.84 1.86
N VAL A 94 31.74 -13.87 2.01
CA VAL A 94 30.34 -14.01 1.61
C VAL A 94 30.11 -13.09 0.40
N PRO A 95 29.72 -13.63 -0.76
CA PRO A 95 29.38 -12.81 -1.92
C PRO A 95 28.20 -11.88 -1.62
N ASP A 96 28.27 -10.63 -2.06
CA ASP A 96 27.19 -9.64 -1.85
C ASP A 96 25.83 -10.12 -2.40
N ALA A 97 25.84 -10.95 -3.45
CA ALA A 97 24.63 -11.56 -4.01
C ALA A 97 23.87 -12.42 -2.99
N GLN A 98 24.56 -13.07 -2.05
CA GLN A 98 23.92 -13.87 -0.98
C GLN A 98 23.32 -12.98 0.13
N LEU A 99 23.80 -11.74 0.25
CA LEU A 99 23.30 -10.78 1.22
C LEU A 99 22.16 -9.92 0.66
N GLU A 100 21.87 -10.05 -0.63
CA GLU A 100 20.80 -9.31 -1.27
C GLU A 100 19.45 -9.72 -0.68
N GLN A 101 18.81 -8.78 0.01
CA GLN A 101 17.47 -8.93 0.54
C GLN A 101 16.51 -7.99 -0.17
N TRP A 102 15.29 -8.47 -0.34
CA TRP A 102 14.15 -7.73 -0.83
C TRP A 102 13.10 -7.69 0.26
N GLN A 103 12.27 -6.65 0.25
CA GLN A 103 11.18 -6.52 1.18
C GLN A 103 9.86 -6.24 0.48
N ALA A 104 8.79 -6.81 1.00
CA ALA A 104 7.41 -6.48 0.66
C ALA A 104 6.67 -6.00 1.91
N SER A 105 5.87 -4.95 1.79
CA SER A 105 5.06 -4.44 2.90
C SER A 105 3.64 -4.19 2.47
N GLY A 106 2.71 -4.06 3.42
CA GLY A 106 1.35 -3.63 3.07
C GLY A 106 1.32 -2.24 2.45
N ASP A 107 2.31 -1.38 2.74
CA ASP A 107 2.47 -0.10 2.07
C ASP A 107 2.83 -0.26 0.58
N SER A 108 3.75 -1.16 0.23
CA SER A 108 4.07 -1.40 -1.19
C SER A 108 2.87 -1.99 -1.96
N ILE A 109 2.05 -2.81 -1.29
CA ILE A 109 0.80 -3.33 -1.86
C ILE A 109 -0.26 -2.24 -2.00
N ALA A 110 -0.41 -1.37 -0.99
CA ALA A 110 -1.32 -0.24 -1.06
C ALA A 110 -0.93 0.75 -2.18
N ASP A 111 0.37 1.01 -2.35
CA ASP A 111 0.89 1.81 -3.46
C ASP A 111 0.61 1.18 -4.83
N LEU A 112 0.81 -0.14 -4.95
CA LEU A 112 0.45 -0.88 -6.16
C LEU A 112 -1.03 -0.70 -6.49
N LEU A 113 -1.92 -0.91 -5.52
CA LEU A 113 -3.37 -0.80 -5.72
C LEU A 113 -3.77 0.63 -6.08
N ALA A 114 -3.20 1.64 -5.41
CA ALA A 114 -3.42 3.04 -5.75
C ALA A 114 -2.99 3.34 -7.19
N GLY A 115 -1.82 2.84 -7.63
CA GLY A 115 -1.36 2.97 -9.01
C GLY A 115 -2.28 2.31 -10.03
N LEU A 116 -2.69 1.07 -9.79
CA LEU A 116 -3.58 0.31 -10.70
C LEU A 116 -4.98 0.91 -10.80
N LEU A 117 -5.46 1.51 -9.72
CA LEU A 117 -6.77 2.16 -9.65
C LEU A 117 -6.70 3.67 -9.96
N SER A 118 -5.50 4.22 -10.16
CA SER A 118 -5.24 5.66 -10.37
C SER A 118 -5.78 6.54 -9.23
N LEU A 119 -5.62 6.06 -7.99
CA LEU A 119 -6.04 6.74 -6.77
C LEU A 119 -4.88 7.53 -6.16
N GLN A 120 -5.23 8.62 -5.49
CA GLN A 120 -4.29 9.38 -4.67
C GLN A 120 -4.32 8.85 -3.24
N ARG A 121 -3.17 8.38 -2.73
CA ARG A 121 -3.06 8.00 -1.32
C ARG A 121 -3.00 9.26 -0.45
N PRO A 122 -3.82 9.36 0.61
CA PRO A 122 -3.66 10.44 1.59
C PRO A 122 -2.28 10.32 2.24
N ASN A 123 -1.53 11.43 2.25
CA ASN A 123 -0.11 11.49 2.64
C ASN A 123 0.13 11.33 4.16
N MET A 124 -0.79 10.72 4.91
CA MET A 124 -0.62 10.48 6.34
C MET A 124 -0.08 9.06 6.56
N GLY A 125 1.23 8.98 6.76
CA GLY A 125 1.98 7.78 7.14
C GLY A 125 1.67 7.28 8.56
N ASN A 126 0.42 6.89 8.83
CA ASN A 126 0.08 6.11 10.00
C ASN A 126 -0.56 4.79 9.55
N SER A 127 0.28 3.87 9.10
CA SER A 127 -0.06 2.46 9.01
C SER A 127 -0.23 1.94 10.44
N LEU A 128 -1.44 2.10 11.00
CA LEU A 128 -1.76 1.55 12.32
C LEU A 128 -1.90 0.03 12.18
N ALA A 129 -0.94 -0.72 12.74
CA ALA A 129 -1.03 -2.17 12.99
C ALA A 129 -1.72 -2.99 11.88
N GLY A 130 -1.26 -2.86 10.63
CA GLY A 130 -1.81 -3.62 9.51
C GLY A 130 -3.01 -2.99 8.80
N ARG A 131 -3.30 -1.70 9.02
CA ARG A 131 -4.29 -0.93 8.23
C ARG A 131 -3.58 0.06 7.31
N TRP A 132 -3.90 0.02 6.02
CA TRP A 132 -3.35 0.93 5.01
C TRP A 132 -4.46 1.56 4.17
N GLU A 133 -4.52 2.90 4.18
CA GLU A 133 -5.42 3.65 3.31
C GLU A 133 -4.88 3.66 1.87
N VAL A 134 -5.67 3.17 0.92
CA VAL A 134 -5.30 3.11 -0.51
C VAL A 134 -5.82 4.34 -1.26
N GLY A 135 -6.96 4.90 -0.84
CA GLY A 135 -7.56 6.11 -1.41
C GLY A 135 -9.08 5.99 -1.57
N VAL A 136 -9.70 7.01 -2.18
CA VAL A 136 -11.16 7.03 -2.38
C VAL A 136 -11.52 6.44 -3.75
N PHE A 137 -12.15 5.26 -3.77
CA PHE A 137 -12.62 4.63 -4.99
C PHE A 137 -14.05 5.07 -5.32
N ARG A 138 -14.28 5.45 -6.58
CA ARG A 138 -15.59 5.95 -7.05
C ARG A 138 -16.28 4.92 -7.94
N GLY A 139 -17.47 4.53 -7.51
CA GLY A 139 -18.44 3.81 -8.34
C GLY A 139 -19.25 4.76 -9.20
N LYS A 140 -20.34 4.25 -9.81
CA LYS A 140 -21.26 5.06 -10.61
C LYS A 140 -22.22 5.88 -9.75
N LYS A 141 -22.56 5.38 -8.55
CA LYS A 141 -23.54 5.96 -7.63
C LYS A 141 -22.90 6.46 -6.34
N HIS A 142 -21.92 5.74 -5.82
CA HIS A 142 -21.30 6.03 -4.54
C HIS A 142 -19.78 6.15 -4.65
N ALA A 143 -19.17 6.76 -3.64
CA ALA A 143 -17.73 6.78 -3.46
C ALA A 143 -17.43 6.28 -2.05
N SER A 144 -16.35 5.53 -1.88
CA SER A 144 -15.96 5.02 -0.56
C SER A 144 -14.45 4.95 -0.43
N HIS A 145 -13.98 5.03 0.80
CA HIS A 145 -12.58 4.81 1.15
C HIS A 145 -12.25 3.33 0.93
N LEU A 146 -11.18 3.10 0.18
CA LEU A 146 -10.58 1.79 -0.01
C LEU A 146 -9.47 1.62 1.03
N VAL A 147 -9.66 0.68 1.93
CA VAL A 147 -8.72 0.40 3.01
C VAL A 147 -8.25 -1.04 2.89
N LEU A 148 -6.94 -1.24 2.93
CA LEU A 148 -6.32 -2.57 3.01
C LEU A 148 -6.11 -2.91 4.49
N LEU A 149 -6.58 -4.07 4.92
CA LEU A 149 -6.44 -4.58 6.28
C LEU A 149 -5.69 -5.91 6.28
N ALA A 150 -4.75 -6.06 7.21
CA ALA A 150 -4.13 -7.32 7.57
C ALA A 150 -4.92 -7.99 8.70
N GLY A 151 -5.45 -9.17 8.41
CA GLY A 151 -5.98 -10.11 9.40
C GLY A 151 -5.41 -11.50 9.13
N GLU A 152 -6.25 -12.53 9.10
CA GLU A 152 -5.85 -13.87 8.61
C GLU A 152 -5.39 -13.84 7.15
N ARG A 153 -5.93 -12.90 6.37
CA ARG A 153 -5.55 -12.59 4.99
C ARG A 153 -5.59 -11.08 4.79
N LEU A 154 -4.94 -10.62 3.72
CA LEU A 154 -5.11 -9.24 3.27
C LEU A 154 -6.49 -9.05 2.65
N THR A 155 -7.28 -8.14 3.22
CA THR A 155 -8.63 -7.81 2.76
C THR A 155 -8.74 -6.33 2.38
N LEU A 156 -9.55 -6.05 1.38
CA LEU A 156 -9.96 -4.69 1.03
C LEU A 156 -11.34 -4.43 1.62
N THR A 157 -11.44 -3.37 2.42
CA THR A 157 -12.71 -2.89 2.94
C THR A 157 -13.14 -1.60 2.24
N MET A 158 -14.44 -1.54 1.90
CA MET A 158 -15.07 -0.38 1.27
C MET A 158 -16.59 -0.46 1.42
N ALA A 159 -17.26 0.66 1.69
CA ALA A 159 -18.72 0.76 1.73
C ALA A 159 -19.42 -0.34 2.57
N GLY A 160 -18.77 -0.78 3.66
CA GLY A 160 -19.23 -1.87 4.52
C GLY A 160 -18.93 -3.29 4.05
N HIS A 161 -18.35 -3.45 2.87
CA HIS A 161 -17.90 -4.73 2.35
C HIS A 161 -16.47 -5.02 2.77
N SER A 162 -16.16 -6.32 2.90
CA SER A 162 -14.80 -6.84 3.04
C SER A 162 -14.60 -7.94 2.00
N ILE A 163 -13.53 -7.84 1.21
CA ILE A 163 -13.20 -8.82 0.17
C ILE A 163 -11.72 -9.19 0.25
N ALA A 164 -11.39 -10.47 0.07
CA ALA A 164 -10.00 -10.90 0.04
C ALA A 164 -9.27 -10.29 -1.16
N LEU A 165 -8.04 -9.82 -0.95
CA LEU A 165 -7.26 -9.17 -2.00
C LEU A 165 -7.00 -10.12 -3.19
N THR A 166 -6.80 -11.41 -2.91
CA THR A 166 -6.61 -12.47 -3.92
C THR A 166 -7.82 -12.66 -4.85
N GLU A 167 -9.00 -12.19 -4.47
CA GLU A 167 -10.22 -12.29 -5.28
C GLU A 167 -10.41 -11.14 -6.28
N VAL A 168 -9.66 -10.05 -6.10
CA VAL A 168 -9.76 -8.85 -6.94
C VAL A 168 -8.45 -8.46 -7.58
N LEU A 169 -7.32 -8.93 -7.05
CA LEU A 169 -5.99 -8.74 -7.60
C LEU A 169 -5.47 -10.07 -8.17
N ALA A 170 -5.19 -10.07 -9.47
CA ALA A 170 -4.58 -11.20 -10.16
C ALA A 170 -3.25 -10.79 -10.79
N LEU A 171 -2.29 -11.72 -10.76
CA LEU A 171 -1.08 -11.65 -11.56
C LEU A 171 -1.22 -12.59 -12.76
N GLU A 172 -1.66 -12.03 -13.88
CA GLU A 172 -1.84 -12.78 -15.13
C GLU A 172 -0.66 -12.51 -16.07
N GLY A 173 0.18 -13.52 -16.27
CA GLY A 173 1.47 -13.36 -16.94
C GLY A 173 2.35 -12.39 -16.14
N ASN A 174 2.77 -11.30 -16.79
CA ASN A 174 3.71 -10.31 -16.22
C ASN A 174 3.03 -8.97 -15.89
N ARG A 175 1.72 -8.98 -15.61
CA ARG A 175 1.00 -7.76 -15.25
C ARG A 175 -0.02 -8.00 -14.16
N PHE A 176 -0.11 -7.05 -13.25
CA PHE A 176 -1.19 -6.98 -12.29
C PHE A 176 -2.48 -6.51 -12.96
N LYS A 177 -3.58 -7.17 -12.61
CA LYS A 177 -4.93 -6.77 -12.97
C LYS A 177 -5.76 -6.68 -11.70
N VAL A 178 -6.47 -5.57 -11.57
CA VAL A 178 -7.49 -5.39 -10.54
C VAL A 178 -8.86 -5.48 -11.20
N ASP A 179 -9.75 -6.29 -10.64
CA ASP A 179 -11.15 -6.36 -11.08
C ASP A 179 -11.92 -5.11 -10.63
N LYS A 180 -11.77 -4.04 -11.40
CA LYS A 180 -12.46 -2.77 -11.19
C LYS A 180 -13.98 -2.93 -11.23
N ARG A 181 -14.51 -3.86 -12.03
CA ARG A 181 -15.97 -4.04 -12.15
C ARG A 181 -16.56 -4.58 -10.85
N ARG A 182 -15.87 -5.54 -10.24
CA ARG A 182 -16.26 -6.09 -8.94
C ARG A 182 -16.19 -5.02 -7.85
N LEU A 183 -15.11 -4.25 -7.80
CA LEU A 183 -14.98 -3.12 -6.85
C LEU A 183 -16.09 -2.07 -7.03
N THR A 184 -16.40 -1.69 -8.28
CA THR A 184 -17.48 -0.73 -8.58
C THR A 184 -18.83 -1.27 -8.10
N ARG A 185 -19.11 -2.57 -8.29
CA ARG A 185 -20.36 -3.17 -7.82
C ARG A 185 -20.49 -3.11 -6.30
N LEU A 186 -19.41 -3.40 -5.57
CA LEU A 186 -19.42 -3.35 -4.10
C LEU A 186 -19.66 -1.92 -3.60
N VAL A 187 -19.00 -0.93 -4.19
CA VAL A 187 -19.21 0.48 -3.83
C VAL A 187 -20.63 0.94 -4.18
N ASP A 188 -21.18 0.53 -5.32
CA ASP A 188 -22.53 0.94 -5.75
C ASP A 188 -23.67 0.21 -5.03
N GLN A 189 -23.37 -0.83 -4.23
CA GLN A 189 -24.32 -1.61 -3.45
C GLN A 189 -23.88 -1.69 -1.99
N PRO A 190 -23.81 -0.55 -1.26
CA PRO A 190 -23.34 -0.54 0.13
C PRO A 190 -24.17 -1.45 1.03
N VAL A 191 -23.53 -2.07 2.02
CA VAL A 191 -24.24 -2.86 3.03
C VAL A 191 -25.06 -1.92 3.91
N ALA A 192 -26.37 -2.16 4.02
CA ALA A 192 -27.24 -1.37 4.87
C ALA A 192 -26.78 -1.42 6.33
N GLY A 193 -26.56 -0.24 6.95
CA GLY A 193 -26.12 -0.13 8.34
C GLY A 193 -24.61 -0.18 8.58
N ALA A 194 -23.78 -0.31 7.54
CA ALA A 194 -22.33 -0.16 7.69
C ALA A 194 -21.97 1.34 7.70
N GLY A 195 -21.68 1.86 8.89
CA GLY A 195 -21.48 3.27 9.21
C GLY A 195 -20.30 4.00 8.55
N ASP A 196 -19.78 3.53 7.41
CA ASP A 196 -18.74 4.19 6.60
C ASP A 196 -19.32 4.70 5.26
N ILE A 197 -20.55 5.21 5.31
CA ILE A 197 -21.05 6.11 4.28
C ILE A 197 -20.55 7.48 4.71
N GLU A 198 -19.63 8.09 3.95
CA GLU A 198 -19.45 9.53 4.04
C GLU A 198 -20.80 10.14 3.63
N SER A 199 -21.60 10.53 4.62
CA SER A 199 -22.90 11.13 4.36
C SER A 199 -22.71 12.40 3.53
N ALA A 200 -23.75 12.83 2.81
CA ALA A 200 -23.67 14.08 2.06
C ALA A 200 -23.25 15.27 2.95
N GLU A 201 -23.53 15.20 4.26
CA GLU A 201 -23.15 16.17 5.29
C GLU A 201 -21.68 16.02 5.70
N GLN A 202 -21.21 14.80 6.00
CA GLN A 202 -19.79 14.55 6.32
C GLN A 202 -18.87 14.95 5.16
N ARG A 203 -19.31 14.72 3.92
CA ARG A 203 -18.60 15.17 2.71
C ARG A 203 -18.50 16.68 2.64
N ARG A 204 -19.57 17.40 2.98
CA ARG A 204 -19.57 18.87 3.02
C ARG A 204 -18.62 19.37 4.10
N GLU A 205 -18.67 18.79 5.30
CA GLU A 205 -17.78 19.17 6.41
C GLU A 205 -16.30 18.94 6.08
N ARG A 206 -15.95 17.82 5.45
CA ARG A 206 -14.57 17.54 5.01
C ARG A 206 -14.09 18.55 3.98
N ILE A 207 -14.88 18.79 2.93
CA ILE A 207 -14.57 19.76 1.89
C ILE A 207 -14.40 21.15 2.50
N LYS A 208 -15.27 21.52 3.45
CA LYS A 208 -15.20 22.79 4.20
C LYS A 208 -13.92 22.88 5.04
N LYS A 209 -13.55 21.81 5.75
CA LYS A 209 -12.32 21.73 6.54
C LYS A 209 -11.07 21.87 5.66
N ARG A 210 -11.02 21.15 4.55
CA ARG A 210 -9.91 21.23 3.58
C ARG A 210 -9.77 22.61 2.94
N VAL A 211 -10.90 23.24 2.59
CA VAL A 211 -10.94 24.62 2.09
C VAL A 211 -10.42 25.60 3.14
N ASN A 212 -10.80 25.44 4.41
CA ASN A 212 -10.34 26.29 5.50
C ASN A 212 -8.84 26.10 5.80
N GLU A 213 -8.32 24.88 5.75
CA GLU A 213 -6.89 24.60 5.86
C GLU A 213 -6.09 25.30 4.74
N LEU A 214 -6.52 25.16 3.48
CA LEU A 214 -5.84 25.79 2.35
C LEU A 214 -5.93 27.33 2.39
N LYS A 215 -7.03 27.88 2.93
CA LYS A 215 -7.15 29.33 3.22
C LYS A 215 -6.18 29.76 4.32
N ALA A 216 -6.07 29.00 5.41
CA ALA A 216 -5.16 29.29 6.51
C ALA A 216 -3.69 29.23 6.06
N HIS A 217 -3.36 28.35 5.12
CA HIS A 217 -2.04 28.26 4.49
C HIS A 217 -1.81 29.30 3.36
N GLY A 218 -2.76 30.21 3.10
CA GLY A 218 -2.59 31.30 2.14
C GLY A 218 -2.56 30.88 0.66
N VAL A 219 -3.06 29.68 0.32
CA VAL A 219 -3.08 29.19 -1.07
C VAL A 219 -4.12 29.98 -1.87
N ARG A 220 -3.69 30.79 -2.85
CA ARG A 220 -4.60 31.66 -3.63
C ARG A 220 -5.66 30.92 -4.47
N ALA A 221 -5.37 29.70 -4.93
CA ALA A 221 -6.24 28.91 -5.80
C ALA A 221 -6.96 27.75 -5.06
N PHE A 222 -7.17 27.88 -3.75
CA PHE A 222 -7.67 26.81 -2.90
C PHE A 222 -8.95 26.10 -3.41
N LEU A 223 -9.93 26.83 -3.97
CA LEU A 223 -11.14 26.20 -4.53
C LEU A 223 -10.86 25.35 -5.77
N LYS A 224 -9.88 25.74 -6.59
CA LYS A 224 -9.48 24.97 -7.77
C LYS A 224 -8.73 23.72 -7.34
N THR A 225 -7.81 23.84 -6.37
CA THR A 225 -7.11 22.70 -5.78
C THR A 225 -8.09 21.68 -5.21
N VAL A 226 -9.06 22.12 -4.41
CA VAL A 226 -10.09 21.22 -3.85
C VAL A 226 -11.02 20.67 -4.94
N ALA A 227 -11.35 21.45 -5.95
CA ALA A 227 -12.15 20.99 -7.10
C ALA A 227 -11.43 19.88 -7.88
N ASP A 228 -10.12 20.03 -8.11
CA ASP A 228 -9.27 19.04 -8.78
C ASP A 228 -9.07 17.80 -7.88
N GLU A 229 -8.84 17.98 -6.57
CA GLU A 229 -8.76 16.91 -5.56
C GLU A 229 -10.08 16.10 -5.48
N GLU A 230 -11.22 16.80 -5.57
CA GLU A 230 -12.56 16.20 -5.45
C GLU A 230 -13.16 15.79 -6.81
N GLY A 231 -12.50 16.07 -7.93
CA GLY A 231 -13.04 15.85 -9.28
C GLY A 231 -14.41 16.50 -9.50
N LEU A 232 -14.63 17.68 -8.91
CA LEU A 232 -15.87 18.46 -8.99
C LEU A 232 -15.61 19.79 -9.69
N SER A 233 -16.66 20.41 -10.24
CA SER A 233 -16.52 21.78 -10.73
C SER A 233 -16.38 22.74 -9.55
N ILE A 234 -15.65 23.84 -9.75
CA ILE A 234 -15.52 24.93 -8.76
C ILE A 234 -16.90 25.41 -8.31
N SER A 235 -17.88 25.46 -9.22
CA SER A 235 -19.26 25.82 -8.93
C SER A 235 -19.94 24.83 -7.97
N ARG A 236 -19.67 23.53 -8.12
CA ARG A 236 -20.23 22.50 -7.25
C ARG A 236 -19.61 22.54 -5.85
N ILE A 237 -18.30 22.81 -5.74
CA ILE A 237 -17.64 23.06 -4.46
C ILE A 237 -18.25 24.29 -3.77
N LYS A 238 -18.50 25.38 -4.50
CA LYS A 238 -19.17 26.58 -3.95
C LYS A 238 -20.57 26.28 -3.43
N GLN A 239 -21.39 25.53 -4.18
CA GLN A 239 -22.73 25.12 -3.74
C GLN A 239 -22.70 24.30 -2.46
N LEU A 240 -21.78 23.33 -2.36
CA LEU A 240 -21.62 22.49 -1.17
C LEU A 240 -21.21 23.28 0.08
N ILE A 241 -20.59 24.46 -0.09
CA ILE A 241 -20.19 25.36 1.01
C ILE A 241 -21.29 26.39 1.34
N GLN A 242 -22.13 26.77 0.37
CA GLN A 242 -23.15 27.82 0.51
C GLN A 242 -24.50 27.36 1.08
N ASP A 243 -24.86 26.09 0.96
CA ASP A 243 -26.13 25.54 1.46
C ASP A 243 -26.34 25.62 3.00
N ASP A 244 -25.39 26.19 3.75
CA ASP A 244 -25.48 26.47 5.20
C ASP A 244 -26.11 27.84 5.53
N ASP A 245 -26.42 28.70 4.55
CA ASP A 245 -27.15 29.94 4.85
C ASP A 245 -28.66 29.61 4.99
N PRO A 246 -29.26 29.76 6.19
CA PRO A 246 -30.69 29.55 6.33
C PRO A 246 -31.41 30.51 5.37
N ALA A 247 -32.29 29.95 4.54
CA ALA A 247 -33.09 30.71 3.59
C ALA A 247 -33.63 31.99 4.24
N PRO A 248 -33.54 33.16 3.58
CA PRO A 248 -34.03 34.40 4.16
C PRO A 248 -35.51 34.24 4.48
N LYS A 249 -35.86 34.40 5.76
CA LYS A 249 -37.25 34.37 6.25
C LYS A 249 -38.10 35.25 5.34
N SER A 250 -39.01 34.64 4.58
CA SER A 250 -39.96 35.36 3.76
C SER A 250 -40.73 36.33 4.65
N LYS A 251 -40.68 37.62 4.33
CA LYS A 251 -41.48 38.65 5.01
C LYS A 251 -42.94 38.24 4.91
N ALA A 252 -43.58 38.04 6.07
CA ALA A 252 -45.03 37.96 6.16
C ALA A 252 -45.60 39.28 5.65
N SER A 253 -46.30 39.24 4.51
CA SER A 253 -47.13 40.33 4.03
C SER A 253 -48.42 40.35 4.86
N TYR A 254 -48.58 41.35 5.72
CA TYR A 254 -49.88 41.76 6.20
C TYR A 254 -50.52 42.65 5.13
N TRP A 255 -51.60 42.18 4.54
CA TRP A 255 -52.68 42.97 3.95
C TRP A 255 -53.99 42.25 4.22
#